data_AF-A0A4Y2IR91-F1
#
_entry.id   AF-A0A4Y2IR91-F1
#
_cell.length_a   1.000
_cell.length_b   1.000
_cell.length_c   1.000
_cell.angle_alpha   90.00
_cell.angle_beta   90.00
_cell.angle_gamma   90.00
#
_symmetry.space_group_name_H-M   'P 1'
#
loop_
_entity.id
_entity.type
_entity.pdbx_description
1 polymer ?
#
loop_
_entity_poly.entity_id
_entity_poly.type
_entity_poly.pdbx_seq_one_letter_code
_entity_poly.pdbx_strand_id
1 'polypeptide(L)'
;MPEDDKVSHLMKEIAEDVYQALLTKEIRTTADFIKWCTHIEKMQQRRTGHTKFTRLPNVVPIASIDAENDLTSLIRKIVRDEIQKLTAPQTMGPQMDIETIELKEVN
;
A
#
# COMPACT_ATOMS: atom_id res chain seq x y z
N MET A 1 -29.07 -0.58 -42.04
CA MET A 1 -27.93 0.23 -41.58
C MET A 1 -26.65 -0.41 -42.11
N PRO A 2 -25.82 0.32 -42.88
CA PRO A 2 -24.48 -0.09 -43.30
C PRO A 2 -23.61 -0.51 -42.10
N GLU A 3 -22.61 -1.39 -42.32
CA GLU A 3 -21.71 -1.81 -41.23
C GLU A 3 -20.88 -0.65 -40.68
N ASP A 4 -20.42 0.27 -41.54
CA ASP A 4 -19.66 1.45 -41.10
C ASP A 4 -20.47 2.35 -40.15
N ASP A 5 -21.77 2.52 -40.42
CA ASP A 5 -22.66 3.29 -39.55
C ASP A 5 -22.86 2.61 -38.19
N LYS A 6 -22.96 1.27 -38.18
CA LYS A 6 -23.06 0.49 -36.93
C LYS A 6 -21.78 0.60 -36.11
N VAL A 7 -20.61 0.42 -36.74
CA VAL A 7 -19.32 0.52 -36.07
C VAL A 7 -19.10 1.93 -35.54
N SER A 8 -19.42 2.96 -36.34
CA SER A 8 -19.34 4.36 -35.91
C SER A 8 -20.25 4.67 -34.72
N HIS A 9 -21.44 4.08 -34.67
CA HIS A 9 -22.33 4.21 -33.53
C HIS A 9 -21.74 3.55 -32.27
N LEU A 10 -21.25 2.31 -32.39
CA LEU A 10 -20.63 1.58 -31.28
C LEU A 10 -19.38 2.30 -30.73
N MET A 11 -18.57 2.89 -31.60
CA MET A 11 -17.37 3.64 -31.20
C MET A 11 -17.68 4.87 -30.34
N LYS A 12 -18.89 5.43 -30.41
CA LYS A 12 -19.31 6.59 -29.60
C LYS A 12 -19.71 6.22 -28.17
N GLU A 13 -20.17 4.99 -27.96
CA GLU A 13 -20.78 4.55 -26.71
C GLU A 13 -19.79 3.82 -25.78
N ILE A 14 -18.59 3.53 -26.25
CA ILE A 14 -17.56 2.84 -25.47
C ILE A 14 -16.75 3.80 -24.59
N ALA A 15 -16.10 3.23 -23.58
CA ALA A 15 -15.15 3.95 -22.75
C ALA A 15 -13.94 4.45 -23.56
N GLU A 16 -13.42 5.61 -23.17
CA GLU A 16 -12.31 6.29 -23.86
C GLU A 16 -11.05 5.43 -23.96
N ASP A 17 -10.71 4.68 -22.91
CA ASP A 17 -9.53 3.81 -22.89
C ASP A 17 -9.63 2.66 -23.89
N VAL A 18 -10.83 2.08 -24.05
CA VAL A 18 -11.10 1.07 -25.06
C VAL A 18 -11.08 1.69 -26.45
N TYR A 19 -11.69 2.87 -26.63
CA TYR A 19 -11.67 3.60 -27.90
C TYR A 19 -10.24 3.86 -28.39
N GLN A 20 -9.37 4.40 -27.51
CA GLN A 20 -7.96 4.64 -27.82
C GLN A 20 -7.21 3.36 -28.23
N ALA A 21 -7.50 2.23 -27.59
CA ALA A 21 -6.91 0.96 -27.97
C ALA A 21 -7.38 0.47 -29.35
N LEU A 22 -8.64 0.74 -29.71
CA LEU A 22 -9.24 0.35 -30.98
C LEU A 22 -8.80 1.24 -32.17
N LEU A 23 -8.41 2.50 -31.94
CA LEU A 23 -7.95 3.42 -33.00
C LEU A 23 -6.76 2.88 -33.81
N THR A 24 -5.94 2.01 -33.21
CA THR A 24 -4.79 1.40 -33.88
C THR A 24 -5.16 0.18 -34.74
N LYS A 25 -6.43 -0.20 -34.79
CA LYS A 25 -6.91 -1.43 -35.45
C LYS A 25 -7.81 -1.10 -36.63
N GLU A 26 -7.69 -1.87 -37.70
CA GLU A 26 -8.65 -1.83 -38.79
C GLU A 26 -9.91 -2.60 -38.37
N ILE A 27 -11.02 -1.88 -38.23
CA ILE A 27 -12.33 -2.42 -37.87
C ILE A 27 -13.32 -2.00 -38.94
N ARG A 28 -13.77 -2.96 -39.75
CA ARG A 28 -14.70 -2.73 -40.88
C ARG A 28 -16.08 -3.34 -40.65
N THR A 29 -16.19 -4.19 -39.64
CA THR A 29 -17.43 -4.90 -39.33
C THR A 29 -17.70 -4.88 -37.83
N THR A 30 -18.98 -5.01 -37.48
CA THR A 30 -19.40 -5.17 -36.09
C THR A 30 -18.75 -6.40 -35.43
N ALA A 31 -18.48 -7.45 -36.20
CA ALA A 31 -17.82 -8.66 -35.71
C ALA A 31 -16.36 -8.40 -35.32
N ASP A 32 -15.63 -7.62 -36.12
CA ASP A 32 -14.25 -7.22 -35.80
C ASP A 32 -14.21 -6.36 -34.55
N PHE A 33 -15.17 -5.44 -34.41
CA PHE A 33 -15.31 -4.61 -33.22
C PHE A 33 -15.45 -5.46 -31.96
N ILE A 34 -16.43 -6.39 -31.95
CA ILE A 34 -16.66 -7.28 -30.81
C ILE A 34 -15.41 -8.11 -30.49
N LYS A 35 -14.76 -8.66 -31.53
CA LYS A 35 -13.55 -9.47 -31.37
C LYS A 35 -12.43 -8.69 -30.68
N TRP A 36 -12.21 -7.43 -31.06
CA TRP A 36 -11.19 -6.58 -30.46
C TRP A 36 -11.55 -6.15 -29.04
N CYS A 37 -12.79 -5.76 -28.78
CA CYS A 37 -13.26 -5.46 -27.43
C CYS A 37 -13.05 -6.64 -26.47
N THR A 38 -13.47 -7.85 -26.86
CA THR A 38 -13.25 -9.06 -26.06
C THR A 38 -11.76 -9.39 -25.87
N HIS A 39 -10.92 -9.10 -26.87
CA HIS A 39 -9.48 -9.29 -26.73
C HIS A 39 -8.88 -8.34 -25.70
N ILE A 40 -9.25 -7.06 -25.73
CA ILE A 40 -8.81 -6.04 -24.77
C ILE A 40 -9.24 -6.45 -23.36
N GLU A 41 -10.50 -6.83 -23.17
CA GLU A 41 -11.03 -7.30 -21.88
C GLU A 41 -10.24 -8.50 -21.35
N LYS A 42 -9.95 -9.50 -22.19
CA LYS A 42 -9.11 -10.65 -21.80
C LYS A 42 -7.70 -10.24 -21.39
N MET A 43 -7.10 -9.25 -22.06
CA MET A 43 -5.79 -8.74 -21.69
C MET A 43 -5.83 -7.99 -20.35
N GLN A 44 -6.84 -7.15 -20.14
CA GLN A 44 -7.06 -6.46 -18.87
C GLN A 44 -7.28 -7.46 -17.72
N GLN A 45 -8.11 -8.48 -17.93
CA GLN A 45 -8.37 -9.52 -16.94
C GLN A 45 -7.12 -10.31 -16.57
N ARG A 46 -6.25 -10.63 -17.55
CA ARG A 46 -4.95 -11.27 -17.27
C ARG A 46 -4.06 -10.36 -16.43
N ARG A 47 -4.01 -9.07 -16.76
CA ARG A 47 -3.22 -8.09 -15.99
C ARG A 47 -3.70 -8.00 -14.53
N THR A 48 -5.00 -7.93 -14.31
CA THR A 48 -5.58 -7.77 -12.96
C THR A 48 -5.56 -9.08 -12.15
N GLY A 49 -5.83 -10.21 -12.81
CA GLY A 49 -5.86 -11.54 -12.19
C GLY A 49 -4.48 -12.08 -11.78
N HIS A 50 -3.40 -11.62 -12.41
CA HIS A 50 -2.03 -11.93 -12.03
C HIS A 50 -1.43 -10.84 -11.14
N THR A 51 -1.98 -10.64 -9.94
CA THR A 51 -1.44 -9.68 -8.97
C THR A 51 -1.10 -10.34 -7.64
N LYS A 52 -0.16 -11.28 -7.72
CA LYS A 52 0.99 -11.20 -6.82
C LYS A 52 2.15 -10.87 -7.75
N PHE A 53 2.64 -9.64 -7.73
CA PHE A 53 3.94 -9.37 -8.31
C PHE A 53 4.95 -10.17 -7.48
N THR A 54 5.17 -11.44 -7.84
CA THR A 54 6.10 -12.29 -7.12
C THR A 54 7.47 -11.67 -7.29
N ARG A 55 8.03 -11.23 -6.17
CA ARG A 55 9.32 -10.56 -6.11
C ARG A 55 10.39 -11.43 -6.77
N LEU A 56 11.20 -10.81 -7.63
CA LEU A 56 12.37 -11.47 -8.19
C LEU A 56 13.36 -11.80 -7.06
N PRO A 57 13.99 -13.00 -7.06
CA PRO A 57 14.80 -13.49 -5.94
C PRO A 57 16.00 -12.59 -5.57
N ASN A 58 16.44 -11.71 -6.48
CA ASN A 58 17.67 -10.93 -6.34
C ASN A 58 17.46 -9.43 -6.08
N VAL A 59 16.22 -8.97 -5.85
CA VAL A 59 15.94 -7.53 -5.64
C VAL A 59 15.81 -7.27 -4.14
N VAL A 60 16.74 -6.54 -3.53
CA VAL A 60 16.67 -6.12 -2.11
C VAL A 60 15.36 -5.31 -1.89
N PRO A 61 14.57 -5.58 -0.84
CA PRO A 61 13.28 -4.92 -0.67
C PRO A 61 13.50 -3.50 -0.17
N ILE A 62 13.10 -2.49 -0.94
CA ILE A 62 13.14 -1.09 -0.48
C ILE A 62 11.89 -0.72 0.32
N ALA A 63 10.75 -1.38 0.09
CA ALA A 63 9.58 -1.35 0.96
C ALA A 63 8.55 -2.34 0.41
N SER A 64 8.61 -3.61 0.84
CA SER A 64 7.47 -4.51 0.67
C SER A 64 6.62 -4.33 1.92
N ILE A 65 5.61 -3.47 1.82
CA ILE A 65 4.65 -3.27 2.88
C ILE A 65 3.74 -4.50 2.90
N ASP A 66 4.17 -5.53 3.62
CA ASP A 66 3.26 -6.51 4.22
C ASP A 66 2.74 -5.86 5.52
N ALA A 67 2.03 -4.72 5.38
CA ALA A 67 1.76 -3.75 6.47
C ALA A 67 0.89 -4.30 7.59
N GLU A 68 0.01 -5.23 7.27
CA GLU A 68 -1.11 -5.57 8.16
C GLU A 68 -0.58 -6.18 9.47
N ASN A 69 0.45 -7.02 9.37
CA ASN A 69 1.08 -7.64 10.55
C ASN A 69 2.12 -6.72 11.22
N ASP A 70 2.79 -5.87 10.45
CA ASP A 70 3.86 -5.00 10.97
C ASP A 70 3.31 -3.79 11.75
N LEU A 71 2.29 -3.11 11.19
CA LEU A 71 1.68 -1.95 11.86
C LEU A 71 0.98 -2.34 13.16
N THR A 72 0.22 -3.44 13.13
CA THR A 72 -0.47 -3.93 14.32
C THR A 72 0.54 -4.35 15.41
N SER A 73 1.65 -4.96 15.03
CA SER A 73 2.72 -5.35 15.97
C SER A 73 3.45 -4.13 16.54
N LEU A 74 3.70 -3.12 15.71
CA LEU A 74 4.31 -1.87 16.12
C LEU A 74 3.43 -1.10 17.12
N ILE A 75 2.13 -0.97 16.83
CA ILE A 75 1.16 -0.33 17.74
C ILE A 75 1.14 -1.06 19.08
N ARG A 76 1.06 -2.41 19.07
CA ARG A 76 1.08 -3.20 20.32
C ARG A 76 2.39 -3.02 21.10
N LYS A 77 3.53 -2.87 20.42
CA LYS A 77 4.82 -2.61 21.06
C LYS A 77 4.81 -1.24 21.74
N ILE A 78 4.45 -0.19 21.01
CA ILE A 78 4.39 1.19 21.53
C ILE A 78 3.46 1.27 22.75
N VAL A 79 2.27 0.67 22.66
CA VAL A 79 1.30 0.67 23.78
C VAL A 79 1.85 -0.08 25.00
N ARG A 80 2.53 -1.22 24.81
CA ARG A 80 3.15 -1.95 25.94
C ARG A 80 4.25 -1.14 26.60
N ASP A 81 5.10 -0.50 25.82
CA ASP A 81 6.21 0.31 26.33
C ASP A 81 5.68 1.50 27.14
N GLU A 82 4.61 2.16 26.66
CA GLU A 82 3.98 3.28 27.39
C GLU A 82 3.31 2.83 28.69
N ILE A 83 2.59 1.70 28.68
CA ILE A 83 1.98 1.13 29.90
C ILE A 83 3.06 0.76 30.92
N GLN A 84 4.17 0.13 30.50
CA GLN A 84 5.27 -0.21 31.39
C GLN A 84 5.89 1.02 32.04
N LYS A 85 6.05 2.11 31.28
CA LYS A 85 6.55 3.38 31.82
C LYS A 85 5.63 3.97 32.88
N LEU A 86 4.31 3.85 32.70
CA LEU A 86 3.32 4.34 33.67
C LEU A 86 3.14 3.43 34.88
N THR A 87 3.43 2.13 34.73
CA THR A 87 3.21 1.10 35.76
C THR A 87 4.48 0.77 36.54
N ALA A 88 5.66 1.16 36.04
CA ALA A 88 6.90 1.03 36.79
C ALA A 88 6.79 1.85 38.08
N PRO A 89 7.05 1.26 39.26
CA PRO A 89 7.14 2.01 40.49
C PRO A 89 8.25 3.06 40.30
N GLN A 90 7.90 4.33 40.47
CA GLN A 90 8.86 5.43 40.55
C GLN A 90 9.84 5.06 41.66
N THR A 91 11.00 4.49 41.30
CA THR A 91 12.07 4.21 42.24
C THR A 91 12.47 5.56 42.84
N MET A 92 12.04 5.80 44.08
CA MET A 92 12.61 6.85 44.93
C MET A 92 14.11 6.65 44.91
N GLY A 93 14.84 7.64 44.36
CA GLY A 93 16.29 7.67 44.45
C GLY A 93 16.73 7.68 45.93
N PRO A 94 17.93 7.18 46.25
CA PRO A 94 18.37 7.05 47.63
C PRO A 94 18.48 8.43 48.28
N GLN A 95 17.71 8.61 49.35
CA GLN A 95 17.79 9.75 50.25
C GLN A 95 19.09 9.61 51.05
N MET A 96 20.07 10.47 50.74
CA MET A 96 21.32 10.52 51.49
C MET A 96 21.07 11.32 52.78
N ASP A 97 21.01 10.61 53.90
CA ASP A 97 21.08 11.19 55.23
C ASP A 97 22.43 11.93 55.38
N ILE A 98 22.39 13.24 55.59
CA ILE A 98 23.59 14.00 55.97
C ILE A 98 23.63 14.00 57.50
N GLU A 99 24.38 13.05 58.05
CA GLU A 99 24.84 13.10 59.44
C GLU A 99 25.84 14.25 59.65
N THR A 100 25.54 15.02 60.68
CA THR A 100 26.31 16.01 61.42
C THR A 100 27.83 15.88 61.32
N ILE A 101 28.50 16.95 60.87
CA ILE A 101 29.94 17.13 61.08
C ILE A 101 30.12 18.30 62.05
N GLU A 102 30.63 17.98 63.24
CA GLU A 102 31.17 18.93 64.22
C GLU A 102 32.13 19.91 63.56
N LEU A 103 31.94 21.21 63.81
CA LEU A 103 33.02 22.19 63.73
C LEU A 103 33.40 22.60 65.15
N LYS A 104 34.46 21.98 65.65
CA LYS A 104 35.26 22.52 66.76
C LYS A 104 36.06 23.72 66.26
N GLU A 105 35.92 24.79 67.03
CA GLU A 105 36.87 25.86 67.38
C GLU A 105 37.68 26.54 66.26
N VAL A 106 37.58 27.88 66.16
CA VAL A 106 38.71 28.80 66.36
C VAL A 106 38.17 30.22 66.71
N ASN A 107 38.59 30.68 67.90
CA ASN A 107 38.63 32.04 68.48
C ASN A 107 37.35 32.68 69.06
#